data_AF-A0A6I1MR69-F1
#
_entry.id   AF-A0A6I1MR69-F1
#
_cell.length_a   1.000
_cell.length_b   1.000
_cell.length_c   1.000
_cell.angle_alpha   90.00
_cell.angle_beta   90.00
_cell.angle_gamma   90.00
#
_symmetry.space_group_name_H-M   'P 1'
#
loop_
_entity.id
_entity.type
_entity.pdbx_description
1 polymer ?
#
loop_
_entity_poly.entity_id
_entity_poly.type
_entity_poly.pdbx_seq_one_letter_code
_entity_poly.pdbx_strand_id
1 'polypeptide(L)'
;IIYVENNQGYFTFNPNVEADSQNIIFDPIVEIYTGNIHPSFALSAYSSDFYFYSDKLDAFDSILPILVKNNATDLTSSIIPLYNEYGKEVNELKSIRNNMTILLIVIFIANIAVLYGVMSLHYEKNKYKLYLQTIFGYTFLKKNKNIIFLLTIITGVPMIYFLYSKNIIFFLCTLAYLVFEYFIIFLLDLIIGNKSFNSIIKGEH
;
A
#
# COMPACT_ATOMS: atom_id res chain seq x y z
N ILE A 1 27.42 35.17 14.62
CA ILE A 1 27.62 34.04 13.69
C ILE A 1 28.59 33.08 14.36
N ILE A 2 28.20 31.82 14.49
CA ILE A 2 29.02 30.74 15.02
C ILE A 2 29.27 29.78 13.86
N TYR A 3 30.54 29.48 13.63
CA TYR A 3 30.93 28.42 12.72
C TYR A 3 30.76 27.09 13.44
N VAL A 4 30.04 26.18 12.81
CA VAL A 4 29.84 24.81 13.28
C VAL A 4 31.04 23.95 12.92
N GLU A 5 31.21 22.81 13.60
CA GLU A 5 32.25 21.86 13.24
C GLU A 5 31.98 21.24 11.87
N ASN A 6 33.02 20.80 11.17
CA ASN A 6 32.86 20.13 9.88
C ASN A 6 32.12 18.79 10.04
N ASN A 7 31.24 18.49 9.09
CA ASN A 7 30.29 17.39 9.10
C ASN A 7 29.27 17.43 10.27
N GLN A 8 28.98 18.59 10.84
CA GLN A 8 27.97 18.70 11.88
C GLN A 8 26.58 18.89 11.28
N GLY A 9 25.68 17.95 11.56
CA GLY A 9 24.29 17.98 11.07
C GLY A 9 23.33 18.69 12.01
N TYR A 10 22.46 19.53 11.45
CA TYR A 10 21.35 20.18 12.15
C TYR A 10 20.02 19.82 11.49
N PHE A 11 19.04 19.43 12.29
CA PHE A 11 17.72 19.07 11.80
C PHE A 11 16.88 20.31 11.50
N THR A 12 16.17 20.29 10.36
CA THR A 12 15.14 21.27 10.04
C THR A 12 13.75 20.62 10.00
N PHE A 13 12.75 21.36 10.46
CA PHE A 13 11.35 20.94 10.39
C PHE A 13 10.71 21.24 9.03
N ASN A 14 11.43 21.87 8.09
CA ASN A 14 10.93 22.10 6.73
C ASN A 14 11.12 20.84 5.88
N PRO A 15 10.04 20.16 5.44
CA PRO A 15 10.16 18.93 4.65
C PRO A 15 10.72 19.14 3.24
N ASN A 16 10.82 20.40 2.78
CA ASN A 16 11.34 20.73 1.45
C ASN A 16 12.85 20.99 1.44
N VAL A 17 13.50 21.00 2.60
CA VAL A 17 14.93 21.26 2.74
C VAL A 17 15.64 19.95 3.08
N GLU A 18 16.62 19.56 2.25
CA GLU A 18 17.45 18.37 2.47
C GLU A 18 16.64 17.06 2.65
N ALA A 19 15.57 16.88 1.86
CA ALA A 19 14.68 15.72 1.94
C ALA A 19 15.41 14.37 1.76
N ASP A 20 16.39 14.32 0.86
CA ASP A 20 17.21 13.13 0.61
C ASP A 20 18.14 12.81 1.79
N SER A 21 18.48 13.82 2.59
CA SER A 21 19.34 13.73 3.77
C SER A 21 18.54 13.67 5.07
N GLN A 22 17.26 13.26 5.02
CA GLN A 22 16.36 13.18 6.18
C GLN A 22 16.18 14.54 6.90
N ASN A 23 16.14 15.63 6.14
CA ASN A 23 16.03 17.01 6.63
C ASN A 23 17.20 17.41 7.55
N ILE A 24 18.40 16.87 7.30
CA ILE A 24 19.63 17.24 8.00
C ILE A 24 20.44 18.17 7.11
N ILE A 25 20.68 19.39 7.60
CA ILE A 25 21.56 20.36 6.96
C ILE A 25 22.96 20.15 7.55
N PHE A 26 23.93 19.78 6.70
CA PHE A 26 25.32 19.66 7.09
C PHE A 26 26.05 21.00 6.98
N ASP A 27 26.88 21.29 7.98
CA ASP A 27 27.72 22.48 8.07
C ASP A 27 26.98 23.82 7.88
N PRO A 28 25.82 24.05 8.55
CA PRO A 28 25.08 25.29 8.42
C PRO A 28 25.80 26.47 9.05
N ILE A 29 25.54 27.68 8.55
CA ILE A 29 25.91 28.92 9.22
C ILE A 29 24.88 29.21 10.31
N VAL A 30 25.30 29.22 11.59
CA VAL A 30 24.40 29.45 12.72
C VAL A 30 24.54 30.89 13.24
N GLU A 31 23.42 31.58 13.39
CA GLU A 31 23.37 32.92 13.98
C GLU A 31 22.60 32.90 15.30
N ILE A 32 23.30 33.19 16.41
CA ILE A 32 22.68 33.33 17.72
C ILE A 32 22.46 34.79 18.04
N TYR A 33 21.23 35.12 18.40
CA TYR A 33 20.81 36.47 18.74
C TYR A 33 20.67 36.65 20.26
N THR A 34 21.37 37.65 20.80
CA THR A 34 21.38 37.96 22.25
C THR A 34 20.63 39.25 22.62
N GLY A 35 19.84 39.81 21.70
CA GLY A 35 18.92 40.93 21.98
C GLY A 35 19.14 42.23 21.18
N ASN A 36 20.19 42.34 20.38
CA ASN A 36 20.50 43.54 19.56
C ASN A 36 20.31 43.28 18.05
N ILE A 37 19.08 42.97 17.63
CA ILE A 37 18.76 42.79 16.20
C ILE A 37 17.97 43.99 15.69
N HIS A 38 18.31 44.49 14.51
CA HIS A 38 17.46 45.44 13.82
C HIS A 38 16.13 44.75 13.41
N PRO A 39 14.95 45.35 13.67
CA PRO A 39 13.65 44.72 13.39
C PRO A 39 13.47 44.22 11.95
N SER A 40 14.01 44.95 10.97
CA SER A 40 13.96 44.55 9.54
C SER A 40 14.69 43.24 9.26
N PHE A 41 15.80 42.98 9.96
CA PHE A 41 16.55 41.74 9.80
C PHE A 41 15.78 40.58 10.44
N ALA A 42 15.26 40.78 11.65
CA ALA A 42 14.41 39.80 12.33
C ALA A 42 13.19 39.43 11.47
N LEU A 43 12.51 40.41 10.88
CA LEU A 43 11.34 40.17 10.03
C LEU A 43 11.69 39.31 8.80
N SER A 44 12.81 39.60 8.13
CA SER A 44 13.26 38.82 6.97
C SER A 44 13.67 37.40 7.34
N ALA A 45 14.30 37.20 8.50
CA ALA A 45 14.72 35.88 8.97
C ALA A 45 13.53 35.01 9.39
N TYR A 46 12.47 35.63 9.95
CA TYR A 46 11.28 34.92 10.43
C TYR A 46 10.15 34.80 9.40
N SER A 47 10.28 35.40 8.22
CA SER A 47 9.25 35.35 7.17
C SER A 47 9.25 34.07 6.33
N SER A 48 10.29 33.24 6.41
CA SER A 48 10.37 31.96 5.68
C SER A 48 9.87 30.80 6.54
N ASP A 49 10.71 30.34 7.47
CA ASP A 49 10.44 29.21 8.35
C ASP A 49 10.78 29.59 9.79
N PHE A 50 9.78 29.66 10.66
CA PHE A 50 9.94 29.97 12.08
C PHE A 50 9.31 28.88 12.95
N TYR A 51 10.13 28.28 13.81
CA TYR A 51 9.72 27.23 14.73
C TYR A 51 9.89 27.71 16.16
N PHE A 52 8.90 27.41 17.00
CA PHE A 52 8.97 27.68 18.43
C PHE A 52 8.29 26.56 19.20
N TYR A 53 8.66 26.42 20.46
CA TYR A 53 8.07 25.43 21.35
C TYR A 53 6.83 25.99 22.04
N SER A 54 5.79 25.17 22.18
CA SER A 54 4.56 25.51 22.90
C SER A 54 4.03 24.28 23.63
N ASP A 55 3.72 24.43 24.92
CA ASP A 55 3.04 23.41 25.73
C ASP A 55 1.51 23.40 25.52
N LYS A 56 0.97 24.38 24.79
CA LYS A 56 -0.47 24.50 24.52
C LYS A 56 -0.89 23.65 23.33
N LEU A 57 -2.12 23.13 23.40
CA LEU A 57 -2.74 22.32 22.34
C LEU A 57 -2.93 23.11 21.04
N ASP A 58 -3.26 24.40 21.15
CA ASP A 58 -3.12 25.37 20.07
C ASP A 58 -1.85 26.20 20.30
N ALA A 59 -0.86 26.04 19.42
CA ALA A 59 0.39 26.78 19.50
C ALA A 59 0.19 28.28 19.27
N PHE A 60 -0.89 28.68 18.58
CA PHE A 60 -1.23 30.08 18.36
C PHE A 60 -1.51 30.84 19.66
N ASP A 61 -2.16 30.18 20.62
CA ASP A 61 -2.46 30.75 21.94
C ASP A 61 -1.21 31.13 22.75
N SER A 62 -0.05 30.57 22.42
CA SER A 62 1.22 30.89 23.10
C SER A 62 1.81 32.21 22.62
N ILE A 63 1.59 32.58 21.36
CA ILE A 63 2.14 33.82 20.78
C ILE A 63 1.10 34.94 20.69
N LEU A 64 -0.20 34.62 20.71
CA LEU A 64 -1.28 35.59 20.60
C LEU A 64 -1.15 36.78 21.58
N PRO A 65 -0.81 36.61 22.88
CA PRO A 65 -0.62 37.74 23.79
C PRO A 65 0.52 38.68 23.36
N ILE A 66 1.58 38.13 22.76
CA ILE A 66 2.72 38.91 22.25
C ILE A 66 2.30 39.68 21.00
N LEU A 67 1.54 39.06 20.10
CA LEU A 67 1.01 39.72 18.90
C LEU A 67 0.08 40.88 19.25
N VAL A 68 -0.84 40.66 20.20
CA VAL A 68 -1.77 41.70 20.68
C VAL A 68 -1.01 42.86 21.33
N LYS A 69 -0.02 42.57 22.19
CA LYS A 69 0.78 43.61 22.86
C LYS A 69 1.52 44.52 21.86
N ASN A 70 1.88 44.00 20.70
CA ASN A 70 2.67 44.70 19.68
C ASN A 70 1.85 45.15 18.46
N ASN A 71 0.51 45.11 18.51
CA ASN A 71 -0.38 45.42 17.38
C ASN A 71 -0.01 44.65 16.08
N ALA A 72 0.37 43.38 16.24
CA ALA A 72 0.90 42.51 15.18
C ALA A 72 -0.05 41.34 14.86
N THR A 73 -1.30 41.40 15.29
CA THR A 73 -2.31 40.34 15.09
C THR A 73 -2.57 40.01 13.63
N ASP A 74 -2.35 40.97 12.73
CA ASP A 74 -2.63 40.84 11.30
C ASP A 74 -1.52 40.12 10.53
N LEU A 75 -0.35 39.90 11.16
CA LEU A 75 0.81 39.27 10.52
C LEU A 75 0.66 37.76 10.37
N THR A 76 -0.16 37.12 11.22
CA THR A 76 -0.34 35.66 11.21
C THR A 76 -1.68 35.30 11.82
N SER A 77 -2.53 34.62 11.05
CA SER A 77 -3.88 34.21 11.45
C SER A 77 -3.97 32.78 11.99
N SER A 78 -2.93 31.96 11.77
CA SER A 78 -2.84 30.60 12.30
C SER A 78 -1.40 30.10 12.33
N ILE A 79 -1.13 29.13 13.20
CA ILE A 79 0.13 28.38 13.26
C ILE A 79 -0.20 26.92 13.04
N ILE A 80 0.65 26.22 12.28
CA ILE A 80 0.47 24.80 11.99
C ILE A 80 1.23 23.99 13.05
N PRO A 81 0.54 23.27 13.96
CA PRO A 81 1.21 22.36 14.87
C PRO A 81 1.75 21.15 14.11
N LEU A 82 3.08 21.02 14.05
CA LEU A 82 3.82 19.95 13.34
C LEU A 82 3.29 18.54 13.68
N TYR A 83 2.99 18.26 14.96
CA TYR A 83 2.54 16.93 15.38
C TYR A 83 1.16 16.54 14.82
N ASN A 84 0.25 17.51 14.62
CA ASN A 84 -1.09 17.24 14.13
C ASN A 84 -1.10 16.94 12.62
N GLU A 85 -0.19 17.53 11.84
CA GLU A 85 -0.01 17.23 10.41
C GLU A 85 0.49 15.80 10.22
N TYR A 86 1.61 15.44 10.85
CA TYR A 86 2.14 14.07 10.77
C TYR A 86 1.16 13.04 11.33
N GLY A 87 0.44 13.38 12.41
CA GLY A 87 -0.60 12.51 12.97
C GLY A 87 -1.77 12.27 12.00
N LYS A 88 -2.17 13.29 11.22
CA LYS A 88 -3.19 13.15 10.16
C LYS A 88 -2.68 12.29 9.01
N GLU A 89 -1.48 12.58 8.49
CA GLU A 89 -0.90 11.81 7.38
C GLU A 89 -0.75 10.33 7.73
N VAL A 90 -0.24 10.02 8.94
CA VAL A 90 -0.12 8.64 9.42
C VAL A 90 -1.49 7.96 9.52
N ASN A 91 -2.52 8.67 9.97
CA ASN A 91 -3.87 8.12 10.06
C ASN A 91 -4.50 7.90 8.68
N GLU A 92 -4.26 8.80 7.73
CA GLU A 92 -4.70 8.65 6.34
C GLU A 92 -4.03 7.44 5.68
N LEU A 93 -2.70 7.32 5.80
CA LEU A 93 -1.95 6.17 5.30
C LEU A 93 -2.43 4.86 5.95
N LYS A 94 -2.71 4.88 7.25
CA LYS A 94 -3.25 3.71 7.97
C LYS A 94 -4.64 3.33 7.47
N SER A 95 -5.49 4.31 7.19
CA SER A 95 -6.82 4.11 6.61
C SER A 95 -6.74 3.52 5.20
N ILE A 96 -5.89 4.10 4.34
CA ILE A 96 -5.63 3.60 2.98
C ILE A 96 -5.14 2.15 3.02
N ARG A 97 -4.16 1.86 3.88
CA ARG A 97 -3.64 0.49 4.07
C ARG A 97 -4.74 -0.48 4.48
N ASN A 98 -5.61 -0.07 5.42
CA ASN A 98 -6.71 -0.91 5.88
C ASN A 98 -7.70 -1.20 4.73
N ASN A 99 -8.07 -0.18 3.96
CA ASN A 99 -8.95 -0.32 2.81
C ASN A 99 -8.35 -1.24 1.75
N MET A 100 -7.07 -1.09 1.43
CA MET A 100 -6.36 -1.98 0.51
C MET A 100 -6.34 -3.43 1.00
N THR A 101 -6.15 -3.65 2.31
CA THR A 101 -6.17 -4.99 2.92
C THR A 101 -7.55 -5.63 2.78
N ILE A 102 -8.62 -4.88 3.04
CA ILE A 102 -10.01 -5.36 2.89
C ILE A 102 -10.29 -5.71 1.42
N LEU A 103 -9.90 -4.85 0.48
CA LEU A 103 -10.11 -5.09 -0.95
C LEU A 103 -9.39 -6.36 -1.43
N LEU A 104 -8.16 -6.61 -0.97
CA LEU A 104 -7.42 -7.83 -1.30
C LEU A 104 -8.14 -9.09 -0.83
N ILE A 105 -8.69 -9.09 0.39
CA ILE A 105 -9.46 -10.21 0.93
C ILE A 105 -10.72 -10.46 0.08
N VAL A 106 -11.43 -9.40 -0.29
CA VAL A 106 -12.65 -9.51 -1.12
C VAL A 106 -12.32 -10.08 -2.51
N ILE A 107 -11.27 -9.60 -3.17
CA ILE A 107 -10.83 -10.11 -4.47
C ILE A 107 -10.42 -11.57 -4.38
N PHE A 108 -9.73 -11.96 -3.30
CA PHE A 108 -9.32 -13.33 -3.08
C PHE A 108 -10.52 -14.28 -2.95
N ILE A 109 -11.53 -13.90 -2.17
CA ILE A 109 -12.77 -14.68 -2.03
C ILE A 109 -13.53 -14.76 -3.37
N ALA A 110 -13.60 -13.63 -4.10
CA ALA A 110 -14.24 -13.59 -5.42
C ALA A 110 -13.54 -14.50 -6.43
N ASN A 111 -12.20 -14.56 -6.43
CA ASN A 111 -11.44 -15.46 -7.31
C ASN A 111 -11.79 -16.93 -7.04
N ILE A 112 -11.88 -17.35 -5.78
CA ILE A 112 -12.29 -18.72 -5.43
C ILE A 112 -13.71 -19.02 -5.93
N ALA A 113 -14.65 -18.07 -5.76
CA ALA A 113 -16.02 -18.23 -6.22
C ALA A 113 -16.11 -18.36 -7.76
N VAL A 114 -15.32 -17.57 -8.49
CA VAL A 114 -15.23 -17.66 -9.97
C VAL A 114 -14.64 -19.00 -10.40
N LEU A 115 -13.56 -19.47 -9.76
CA LEU A 115 -12.97 -20.78 -10.04
C LEU A 115 -13.98 -21.92 -9.82
N TYR A 116 -14.74 -21.87 -8.73
CA TYR A 116 -15.83 -22.81 -8.49
C TYR A 116 -16.87 -22.78 -9.62
N GLY A 117 -17.33 -21.58 -10.02
CA GLY A 117 -18.31 -21.42 -11.10
C GLY A 117 -17.82 -21.98 -12.42
N VAL A 118 -16.58 -21.69 -12.82
CA VAL A 118 -15.97 -22.20 -14.05
C VAL A 118 -15.86 -23.73 -14.02
N MET A 119 -15.43 -24.31 -12.89
CA MET A 119 -15.35 -25.77 -12.73
C MET A 119 -16.74 -26.42 -12.78
N SER A 120 -17.73 -25.86 -12.10
CA SER A 120 -19.10 -26.37 -12.10
C SER A 120 -19.68 -26.41 -13.53
N LEU A 121 -19.56 -25.30 -14.27
CA LEU A 121 -20.01 -25.21 -15.66
C LEU A 121 -19.26 -26.19 -16.57
N HIS A 122 -17.96 -26.37 -16.36
CA HIS A 122 -17.17 -27.34 -17.13
C HIS A 122 -17.67 -28.77 -16.92
N TYR A 123 -17.97 -29.12 -15.66
CA TYR A 123 -18.47 -30.43 -15.27
C TYR A 123 -19.88 -30.71 -15.78
N GLU A 124 -20.78 -29.72 -15.72
CA GLU A 124 -22.13 -29.85 -16.29
C GLU A 124 -22.08 -30.03 -17.80
N LYS A 125 -21.33 -29.19 -18.51
CA LYS A 125 -21.24 -29.24 -19.97
C LYS A 125 -20.64 -30.55 -20.49
N ASN A 126 -19.68 -31.14 -19.78
CA ASN A 126 -18.92 -32.32 -20.23
C ASN A 126 -19.15 -33.57 -19.36
N LYS A 127 -20.26 -33.63 -18.61
CA LYS A 127 -20.56 -34.63 -17.57
C LYS A 127 -20.19 -36.07 -17.98
N TYR A 128 -20.71 -36.54 -19.12
CA TYR A 128 -20.47 -37.90 -19.63
C TYR A 128 -19.02 -38.15 -20.03
N LYS A 129 -18.38 -37.19 -20.71
CA LYS A 129 -16.98 -37.33 -21.15
C LYS A 129 -16.05 -37.43 -19.95
N LEU A 130 -16.24 -36.56 -18.96
CA LEU A 130 -15.44 -36.54 -17.73
C LEU A 130 -15.66 -37.80 -16.88
N TYR A 131 -16.90 -38.29 -16.83
CA TYR A 131 -17.23 -39.55 -16.17
C TYR A 131 -16.51 -40.75 -16.81
N LEU A 132 -16.58 -40.88 -18.15
CA LEU A 132 -15.86 -41.92 -18.87
C LEU A 132 -14.35 -41.84 -18.63
N GLN A 133 -13.77 -40.64 -18.72
CA GLN A 133 -12.34 -40.43 -18.44
C GLN A 133 -11.95 -40.84 -17.02
N THR A 134 -12.85 -40.64 -16.05
CA THR A 134 -12.64 -41.06 -14.66
C THR A 134 -12.61 -42.59 -14.54
N ILE A 135 -13.54 -43.30 -15.19
CA ILE A 135 -13.55 -44.77 -15.22
C ILE A 135 -12.30 -45.33 -15.90
N PHE A 136 -11.86 -44.71 -16.99
CA PHE A 136 -10.63 -45.11 -17.69
C PHE A 136 -9.33 -44.67 -16.99
N GLY A 137 -9.41 -44.09 -15.79
CA GLY A 137 -8.23 -43.75 -14.97
C GLY A 137 -7.41 -42.56 -15.49
N TYR A 138 -8.02 -41.61 -16.19
CA TYR A 138 -7.32 -40.41 -16.65
C TYR A 138 -6.86 -39.54 -15.46
N THR A 139 -5.60 -39.09 -15.51
CA THR A 139 -5.04 -38.15 -14.54
C THR A 139 -5.74 -36.78 -14.58
N PHE A 140 -5.81 -36.08 -13.44
CA PHE A 140 -6.36 -34.72 -13.29
C PHE A 140 -5.97 -33.75 -14.42
N LEU A 141 -4.68 -33.69 -14.76
CA LEU A 141 -4.15 -32.81 -15.81
C LEU A 141 -4.75 -33.08 -17.19
N LYS A 142 -4.93 -34.36 -17.54
CA LYS A 142 -5.49 -34.75 -18.85
C LYS A 142 -6.99 -34.47 -18.91
N LYS A 143 -7.69 -34.71 -17.80
CA LYS A 143 -9.13 -34.47 -17.67
C LYS A 143 -9.47 -32.98 -17.81
N ASN A 144 -8.73 -32.13 -17.08
CA ASN A 144 -8.99 -30.69 -17.01
C ASN A 144 -8.06 -29.83 -17.86
N LYS A 145 -7.42 -30.42 -18.90
CA LYS A 145 -6.38 -29.76 -19.72
C LYS A 145 -6.79 -28.37 -20.21
N ASN A 146 -8.03 -28.22 -20.67
CA ASN A 146 -8.50 -26.96 -21.24
C ASN A 146 -8.62 -25.85 -20.19
N ILE A 147 -9.10 -26.18 -18.98
CA ILE A 147 -9.22 -25.21 -17.89
C ILE A 147 -7.85 -24.80 -17.39
N ILE A 148 -6.97 -25.78 -17.18
CA ILE A 148 -5.59 -25.55 -16.74
C ILE A 148 -4.88 -24.64 -17.73
N PHE A 149 -4.98 -24.93 -19.03
CA PHE A 149 -4.39 -24.09 -20.09
C PHE A 149 -4.94 -22.66 -20.08
N LEU A 150 -6.25 -22.49 -19.93
CA LEU A 150 -6.87 -21.16 -19.89
C LEU A 150 -6.36 -20.35 -18.70
N LEU A 151 -6.21 -20.96 -17.53
CA LEU A 151 -5.69 -20.30 -16.33
C LEU A 151 -4.21 -19.96 -16.46
N THR A 152 -3.39 -20.83 -17.04
CA THR A 152 -1.98 -20.52 -17.31
C THR A 152 -1.85 -19.27 -18.18
N ILE A 153 -2.74 -19.09 -19.17
CA ILE A 153 -2.73 -17.89 -20.02
C ILE A 153 -3.11 -16.66 -19.20
N ILE A 154 -4.19 -16.72 -18.43
CA ILE A 154 -4.68 -15.58 -17.63
C ILE A 154 -3.63 -15.16 -16.59
N THR A 155 -3.08 -16.11 -15.84
CA THR A 155 -2.02 -15.86 -14.85
C THR A 155 -0.67 -15.54 -15.47
N GLY A 156 -0.46 -15.87 -16.75
CA GLY A 156 0.72 -15.51 -17.53
C GLY A 156 0.76 -14.02 -17.93
N VAL A 157 -0.38 -13.32 -18.00
CA VAL A 157 -0.41 -11.88 -18.35
C VAL A 157 0.40 -11.04 -17.35
N PRO A 158 0.24 -11.20 -16.01
CA PRO A 158 1.13 -10.58 -15.03
C PRO A 158 2.62 -10.85 -15.25
N MET A 159 3.03 -12.01 -15.78
CA MET A 159 4.45 -12.30 -16.04
C MET A 159 5.06 -11.37 -17.11
N ILE A 160 4.26 -10.74 -17.96
CA ILE A 160 4.74 -9.72 -18.91
C ILE A 160 5.24 -8.48 -18.15
N TYR A 161 4.59 -8.12 -17.03
CA TYR A 161 5.03 -7.01 -16.18
C TYR A 161 6.38 -7.30 -15.49
N PHE A 162 6.67 -8.57 -15.19
CA PHE A 162 8.00 -8.96 -14.71
C PHE A 162 9.09 -8.64 -15.74
N LEU A 163 8.86 -8.89 -17.03
CA LEU A 163 9.83 -8.59 -18.09
C LEU A 163 10.18 -7.10 -18.15
N TYR A 164 9.24 -6.23 -17.78
CA TYR A 164 9.44 -4.78 -17.71
C TYR A 164 10.15 -4.34 -16.42
N SER A 165 9.64 -4.76 -15.26
CA SER A 165 10.12 -4.31 -13.96
C SER A 165 11.44 -4.96 -13.51
N LYS A 166 11.79 -6.12 -14.09
CA LYS A 166 12.92 -6.98 -13.67
C LYS A 166 12.92 -7.33 -12.18
N ASN A 167 11.77 -7.26 -11.52
CA ASN A 167 11.65 -7.49 -10.09
C ASN A 167 11.41 -8.97 -9.80
N ILE A 168 12.44 -9.67 -9.29
CA ILE A 168 12.40 -11.11 -9.04
C ILE A 168 11.34 -11.51 -8.01
N ILE A 169 11.05 -10.65 -7.03
CA ILE A 169 10.06 -10.92 -5.99
C ILE A 169 8.67 -11.03 -6.63
N PHE A 170 8.36 -10.14 -7.57
CA PHE A 170 7.09 -10.17 -8.29
C PHE A 170 6.92 -11.45 -9.12
N PHE A 171 8.00 -11.92 -9.74
CA PHE A 171 7.99 -13.21 -10.46
C PHE A 171 7.72 -14.39 -9.54
N LEU A 172 8.39 -14.46 -8.37
CA LEU A 172 8.16 -15.52 -7.41
C LEU A 172 6.72 -15.52 -6.87
N CYS A 173 6.15 -14.34 -6.61
CA CYS A 173 4.76 -14.21 -6.18
C CYS A 173 3.76 -14.69 -7.24
N THR A 174 3.96 -14.34 -8.52
CA THR A 174 3.08 -14.80 -9.61
C THR A 174 3.16 -16.32 -9.83
N LEU A 175 4.37 -16.89 -9.72
CA LEU A 175 4.55 -18.34 -9.78
C LEU A 175 3.85 -19.06 -8.62
N ALA A 176 4.01 -18.56 -7.39
CA ALA A 176 3.34 -19.10 -6.21
C ALA A 176 1.81 -19.04 -6.33
N TYR A 177 1.29 -17.93 -6.87
CA TYR A 177 -0.14 -17.77 -7.13
C TYR A 177 -0.68 -18.79 -8.14
N LEU A 178 0.04 -19.05 -9.22
CA LEU A 178 -0.34 -20.06 -10.21
C LEU A 178 -0.39 -21.47 -9.60
N VAL A 179 0.61 -21.83 -8.78
CA VAL A 179 0.61 -23.11 -8.04
C VAL A 179 -0.60 -23.21 -7.11
N PHE A 180 -0.94 -22.11 -6.43
CA PHE A 180 -2.11 -22.06 -5.56
C PHE A 180 -3.42 -22.27 -6.32
N GLU A 181 -3.62 -21.62 -7.48
CA GLU A 181 -4.82 -21.84 -8.29
C GLU A 181 -4.95 -23.30 -8.75
N TYR A 182 -3.85 -23.93 -9.17
CA TYR A 182 -3.85 -25.34 -9.54
C TYR A 182 -4.24 -26.25 -8.38
N PHE A 183 -3.78 -25.94 -7.18
CA PHE A 183 -4.16 -26.66 -5.98
C PHE A 183 -5.67 -26.52 -5.68
N ILE A 184 -6.24 -25.32 -5.81
CA ILE A 184 -7.69 -25.11 -5.63
C ILE A 184 -8.50 -25.89 -6.66
N ILE A 185 -8.10 -25.90 -7.92
CA ILE A 185 -8.81 -26.64 -8.98
C ILE A 185 -8.72 -28.15 -8.74
N PHE A 186 -7.59 -28.63 -8.27
CA PHE A 186 -7.46 -30.03 -7.87
C PHE A 186 -8.45 -30.39 -6.75
N LEU A 187 -8.59 -29.54 -5.72
CA LEU A 187 -9.59 -29.77 -4.66
C LEU A 187 -11.02 -29.73 -5.21
N LEU A 188 -11.34 -28.75 -6.07
CA LEU A 188 -12.65 -28.62 -6.69
C LEU A 188 -12.99 -29.81 -7.58
N ASP A 189 -12.01 -30.35 -8.29
CA ASP A 189 -12.14 -31.55 -9.12
C ASP A 189 -12.57 -32.76 -8.32
N LEU A 190 -11.99 -32.95 -7.12
CA LEU A 190 -12.38 -34.03 -6.21
C LEU A 190 -13.81 -33.85 -5.69
N ILE A 191 -14.17 -32.63 -5.30
CA ILE A 191 -15.49 -32.32 -4.74
C ILE A 191 -16.59 -32.48 -5.80
N ILE A 192 -16.44 -31.80 -6.93
CA ILE A 192 -17.45 -31.78 -8.01
C ILE A 192 -17.46 -33.12 -8.74
N GLY A 193 -16.29 -33.75 -8.94
CA GLY A 193 -16.18 -35.08 -9.55
C GLY A 193 -16.97 -36.14 -8.78
N ASN A 194 -16.82 -36.21 -7.45
CA ASN A 194 -17.56 -37.15 -6.61
C ASN A 194 -19.07 -36.88 -6.63
N LYS A 195 -19.47 -35.60 -6.58
CA LYS A 195 -20.88 -35.21 -6.67
C LYS A 195 -21.50 -35.61 -8.02
N SER A 196 -20.79 -35.35 -9.11
CA SER A 196 -21.21 -35.70 -10.46
C SER A 196 -21.32 -37.22 -10.64
N PHE A 197 -20.32 -37.98 -10.19
CA PHE A 197 -20.31 -39.44 -10.22
C PHE A 197 -21.54 -40.04 -9.53
N ASN A 198 -21.84 -39.58 -8.31
CA ASN A 198 -23.00 -40.04 -7.55
C ASN A 198 -24.33 -39.74 -8.27
N SER A 199 -24.46 -38.59 -8.91
CA SER A 199 -25.69 -38.25 -9.67
C SER A 199 -25.90 -39.18 -10.88
N ILE A 200 -24.81 -39.51 -11.61
CA ILE A 200 -24.88 -40.37 -12.79
C ILE A 200 -25.25 -41.80 -12.40
N ILE A 201 -24.68 -42.34 -11.32
CA ILE A 201 -25.01 -43.68 -10.84
C ILE A 201 -26.47 -43.78 -10.37
N LYS A 202 -27.01 -42.72 -9.77
CA LYS A 202 -28.40 -42.68 -9.31
C LYS A 202 -29.41 -42.50 -10.45
N GLY A 203 -28.95 -42.27 -11.69
CA GLY A 203 -29.83 -41.95 -12.82
C GLY A 203 -30.49 -40.58 -12.69
N GLU A 204 -29.94 -39.69 -11.85
CA GLU A 204 -30.41 -38.31 -11.74
C GLU A 204 -29.86 -37.53 -12.95
N HIS A 205 -30.78 -37.26 -13.89
CA HIS A 205 -30.53 -36.47 -15.11
C HIS A 205 -30.35 -34.99 -14.78
#